data_AF-A0A5C3LUW1-F1
#
_entry.id   AF-A0A5C3LUW1-F1
#
_cell.length_a   1.000
_cell.length_b   1.000
_cell.length_c   1.000
_cell.angle_alpha   90.00
_cell.angle_beta   90.00
_cell.angle_gamma   90.00
#
_symmetry.space_group_name_H-M   'P 1'
#
loop_
_entity.id
_entity.type
_entity.pdbx_description
1 polymer ?
#
loop_
_entity_poly.entity_id
_entity_poly.type
_entity_poly.pdbx_seq_one_letter_code
_entity_poly.pdbx_strand_id
1 'polypeptide(L)'
;MTQPASPPALASAHSKASTSFDAKRHPRLKEGQFTLKHGQKHHSYGEKAPYPLSYDRAFLEMESLDNRLAYHLRGSVSYVNFEEPPERTLDLGCGTGTWIIDAAKEWPSCEFVGFDLVNIQVPLKYLDESVARRVEWKHGNFLTTRLPFDDDEFDHVHIQSIAKGVPENKWGVLFEEINRVLRPSGSVEIIEDDVVFPTLPRWFTNALRARPRRDTSVHFPNGSQRGYPTSPTPSSQNMPSHDHALLESLNNSVFEHRFINTKPTAVLPSYFTTYFRQVTLGPVVKFPMPPLPQIQALPSQMVTSYVGEPNFDSPETRPSSVVSSSIGSDGVTRPSSLSFSSTVSSSTTSGDSITNSSIFSSRPRTTSFSLTTFEFEDSVSDVHNHRRSFMNQTPTPTTTARPFKPFMLDSSLSESEIAALPGHLFPVAQLEALSERSLAMHLYRSYQSVLACQEAMWEELKDRIRNRKEELAAFGWDDDEELEELQNRKKFETLIDRYRKDMQARVSLWCSLTERGWPSPVREPLSKAELIEEERIRDGMLEARRFASTEDLQVPCRALRVLVGYKL
;
A
#
# COMPACT_ATOMS: atom_id res chain seq x y z
N MET A 1 40.93 -58.30 -71.66
CA MET A 1 41.98 -58.31 -70.63
C MET A 1 42.28 -56.87 -70.25
N THR A 2 42.27 -56.56 -68.94
CA THR A 2 43.04 -55.48 -68.25
C THR A 2 42.84 -53.97 -68.60
N GLN A 3 42.75 -53.17 -67.52
CA GLN A 3 43.03 -51.71 -67.33
C GLN A 3 42.02 -50.64 -67.86
N PRO A 4 42.07 -49.33 -67.44
CA PRO A 4 42.28 -48.68 -66.11
C PRO A 4 41.36 -47.43 -65.82
N ALA A 5 41.54 -46.81 -64.63
CA ALA A 5 41.27 -45.40 -64.20
C ALA A 5 39.82 -44.84 -63.92
N SER A 6 39.71 -44.05 -62.84
CA SER A 6 38.53 -43.72 -61.96
C SER A 6 37.80 -42.37 -62.23
N PRO A 7 36.82 -41.85 -61.43
CA PRO A 7 35.88 -42.40 -60.40
C PRO A 7 34.39 -41.92 -60.55
N PRO A 8 33.43 -42.25 -59.65
CA PRO A 8 33.09 -41.29 -58.57
C PRO A 8 32.61 -41.86 -57.22
N ALA A 9 32.69 -40.96 -56.22
CA ALA A 9 31.90 -40.81 -54.99
C ALA A 9 31.99 -41.86 -53.86
N LEU A 10 32.83 -41.54 -52.86
CA LEU A 10 32.78 -42.10 -51.50
C LEU A 10 31.64 -41.46 -50.69
N ALA A 11 30.75 -42.30 -50.16
CA ALA A 11 30.05 -42.05 -48.91
C ALA A 11 30.71 -42.92 -47.83
N SER A 12 31.37 -42.31 -46.85
CA SER A 12 31.94 -43.01 -45.69
C SER A 12 31.09 -42.75 -44.45
N ALA A 13 30.53 -43.82 -43.89
CA ALA A 13 30.00 -43.86 -42.54
C ALA A 13 31.11 -44.19 -41.53
N HIS A 14 30.93 -43.65 -40.31
CA HIS A 14 31.59 -43.98 -39.03
C HIS A 14 33.06 -43.55 -38.90
N SER A 15 33.54 -43.03 -37.77
CA SER A 15 33.07 -42.87 -36.39
C SER A 15 33.98 -41.81 -35.74
N LYS A 16 33.52 -41.11 -34.68
CA LYS A 16 34.42 -40.55 -33.66
C LYS A 16 33.67 -40.16 -32.38
N ALA A 17 33.98 -40.91 -31.33
CA ALA A 17 34.04 -40.62 -29.90
C ALA A 17 33.29 -39.39 -29.35
N SER A 18 32.33 -39.66 -28.46
CA SER A 18 31.72 -38.68 -27.56
C SER A 18 32.69 -38.31 -26.43
N THR A 19 32.94 -37.01 -26.25
CA THR A 19 33.39 -36.45 -24.98
C THR A 19 32.55 -35.22 -24.65
N SER A 20 31.69 -35.41 -23.64
CA SER A 20 31.21 -34.48 -22.62
C SER A 20 31.51 -32.99 -22.80
N PHE A 21 30.45 -32.16 -22.86
CA PHE A 21 30.21 -31.04 -21.93
C PHE A 21 28.76 -30.57 -22.12
N ASP A 22 27.81 -31.28 -21.48
CA ASP A 22 26.44 -30.78 -21.33
C ASP A 22 26.43 -29.71 -20.23
N ALA A 23 26.65 -28.47 -20.62
CA ALA A 23 26.23 -27.33 -19.83
C ALA A 23 24.70 -27.33 -19.82
N LYS A 24 24.09 -27.91 -18.78
CA LYS A 24 22.66 -27.78 -18.47
C LYS A 24 22.30 -26.29 -18.46
N ARG A 25 21.74 -25.79 -19.56
CA ARG A 25 21.05 -24.50 -19.61
C ARG A 25 19.84 -24.62 -18.70
N HIS A 26 19.86 -23.92 -17.56
CA HIS A 26 18.65 -23.69 -16.79
C HIS A 26 17.59 -23.05 -17.71
N PRO A 27 16.37 -23.60 -17.79
CA PRO A 27 15.31 -22.97 -18.57
C PRO A 27 15.02 -21.60 -17.96
N ARG A 28 14.85 -20.59 -18.82
CA ARG A 28 14.43 -19.25 -18.40
C ARG A 28 12.99 -19.31 -17.91
N LEU A 29 12.78 -19.60 -16.62
CA LEU A 29 11.49 -19.74 -15.94
C LEU A 29 10.59 -18.47 -15.94
N LYS A 30 10.97 -17.39 -16.63
CA LYS A 30 10.24 -16.11 -16.62
C LYS A 30 9.34 -15.86 -17.84
N GLU A 31 9.51 -16.62 -18.92
CA GLU A 31 8.78 -16.38 -20.17
C GLU A 31 7.38 -17.04 -20.08
N GLY A 32 6.33 -16.25 -19.79
CA GLY A 32 4.93 -16.68 -19.93
C GLY A 32 4.04 -16.57 -18.68
N GLN A 33 4.57 -16.24 -17.50
CA GLN A 33 3.78 -16.15 -16.25
C GLN A 33 3.06 -14.81 -16.03
N PHE A 34 3.44 -13.76 -16.78
CA PHE A 34 2.93 -12.41 -16.58
C PHE A 34 2.39 -11.78 -17.86
N THR A 35 1.41 -10.89 -17.68
CA THR A 35 0.85 -9.99 -18.68
C THR A 35 0.94 -8.55 -18.17
N LEU A 36 1.09 -7.59 -19.08
CA LEU A 36 1.04 -6.16 -18.75
C LEU A 36 -0.34 -5.62 -19.12
N LYS A 37 -1.04 -5.03 -18.16
CA LYS A 37 -2.32 -4.35 -18.34
C LYS A 37 -2.14 -2.88 -17.98
N HIS A 38 -2.15 -2.01 -18.98
CA HIS A 38 -1.91 -0.55 -18.81
C HIS A 38 -0.66 -0.22 -17.96
N GLY A 39 0.41 -0.97 -18.15
CA GLY A 39 1.68 -0.80 -17.41
C GLY A 39 1.76 -1.51 -16.06
N GLN A 40 0.66 -2.07 -15.55
CA GLN A 40 0.65 -2.90 -14.34
C GLN A 40 0.91 -4.37 -14.67
N LYS A 41 1.72 -5.03 -13.83
CA LYS A 41 2.07 -6.43 -14.03
C LYS A 41 1.04 -7.36 -13.39
N HIS A 42 0.40 -8.23 -14.16
CA HIS A 42 -0.53 -9.25 -13.66
C HIS A 42 -0.07 -10.65 -14.07
N HIS A 43 -0.57 -11.69 -13.41
CA HIS A 43 -0.32 -13.07 -13.83
C HIS A 43 -1.06 -13.40 -15.14
N SER A 44 -0.62 -14.43 -15.87
CA SER A 44 -1.20 -14.84 -17.17
C SER A 44 -2.29 -15.93 -17.08
N TYR A 45 -2.54 -16.48 -15.90
CA TYR A 45 -3.40 -17.66 -15.70
C TYR A 45 -4.92 -17.46 -15.92
N GLY A 46 -5.39 -16.22 -16.18
CA GLY A 46 -6.81 -15.94 -16.44
C GLY A 46 -7.74 -16.45 -15.31
N GLU A 47 -8.90 -16.97 -15.67
CA GLU A 47 -9.91 -17.47 -14.72
C GLU A 47 -9.46 -18.66 -13.87
N LYS A 48 -8.39 -19.37 -14.28
CA LYS A 48 -7.84 -20.50 -13.50
C LYS A 48 -7.23 -20.04 -12.17
N ALA A 49 -6.85 -18.76 -12.06
CA ALA A 49 -6.38 -18.15 -10.83
C ALA A 49 -7.05 -16.77 -10.71
N PRO A 50 -8.15 -16.65 -9.95
CA PRO A 50 -8.93 -15.41 -9.90
C PRO A 50 -8.30 -14.36 -8.96
N TYR A 51 -6.98 -14.18 -8.99
CA TYR A 51 -6.28 -13.18 -8.17
C TYR A 51 -6.29 -11.81 -8.87
N PRO A 52 -6.94 -10.77 -8.31
CA PRO A 52 -7.17 -9.53 -9.04
C PRO A 52 -6.02 -8.52 -8.96
N LEU A 53 -5.08 -8.69 -8.02
CA LEU A 53 -4.09 -7.66 -7.70
C LEU A 53 -2.89 -7.70 -8.65
N SER A 54 -2.27 -6.53 -8.85
CA SER A 54 -1.02 -6.40 -9.59
C SER A 54 0.19 -6.87 -8.77
N TYR A 55 1.22 -7.33 -9.49
CA TYR A 55 2.55 -7.71 -8.99
C TYR A 55 3.53 -6.55 -9.12
N ASP A 56 3.03 -5.32 -9.00
CA ASP A 56 3.87 -4.14 -9.02
C ASP A 56 4.64 -4.04 -7.70
N ARG A 57 5.88 -3.53 -7.79
CA ARG A 57 6.79 -3.45 -6.64
C ARG A 57 6.17 -2.76 -5.43
N ALA A 58 5.46 -1.65 -5.65
CA ALA A 58 4.84 -0.86 -4.58
C ALA A 58 3.82 -1.67 -3.74
N PHE A 59 3.18 -2.67 -4.35
CA PHE A 59 2.27 -3.57 -3.66
C PHE A 59 3.00 -4.77 -3.06
N LEU A 60 3.90 -5.41 -3.81
CA LEU A 60 4.67 -6.57 -3.32
C LEU A 60 5.48 -6.25 -2.05
N GLU A 61 6.06 -5.05 -1.96
CA GLU A 61 6.81 -4.61 -0.76
C GLU A 61 5.92 -4.49 0.50
N MET A 62 4.58 -4.51 0.37
CA MET A 62 3.68 -4.47 1.53
C MET A 62 3.69 -5.78 2.32
N GLU A 63 4.12 -6.89 1.71
CA GLU A 63 4.32 -8.16 2.41
C GLU A 63 5.31 -8.01 3.58
N SER A 64 6.40 -7.25 3.40
CA SER A 64 7.37 -7.00 4.46
C SER A 64 6.77 -6.26 5.66
N LEU A 65 5.78 -5.38 5.43
CA LEU A 65 5.04 -4.72 6.52
C LEU A 65 4.15 -5.71 7.27
N ASP A 66 3.51 -6.62 6.54
CA ASP A 66 2.62 -7.63 7.09
C ASP A 66 3.41 -8.64 7.95
N ASN A 67 4.58 -9.09 7.47
CA ASN A 67 5.48 -9.97 8.24
C ASN A 67 6.03 -9.26 9.47
N ARG A 68 6.42 -7.99 9.35
CA ARG A 68 6.93 -7.21 10.48
C ARG A 68 5.87 -6.98 11.55
N LEU A 69 4.62 -6.76 11.16
CA LEU A 69 3.50 -6.68 12.09
C LEU A 69 3.32 -8.01 12.82
N ALA A 70 3.25 -9.13 12.10
CA ALA A 70 3.08 -10.44 12.70
C ALA A 70 4.19 -10.73 13.73
N TYR A 71 5.44 -10.51 13.33
CA TYR A 71 6.61 -10.64 14.22
C TYR A 71 6.51 -9.73 15.45
N HIS A 72 6.08 -8.48 15.29
CA HIS A 72 5.93 -7.55 16.43
C HIS A 72 4.84 -8.00 17.41
N LEU A 73 3.69 -8.44 16.90
CA LEU A 73 2.57 -8.90 17.72
C LEU A 73 2.92 -10.18 18.48
N ARG A 74 3.72 -11.06 17.88
CA ARG A 74 4.02 -12.38 18.41
C ARG A 74 5.35 -12.46 19.18
N GLY A 75 6.35 -11.71 18.74
CA GLY A 75 7.74 -11.84 19.17
C GLY A 75 8.52 -12.97 18.48
N SER A 76 7.94 -13.61 17.47
CA SER A 76 8.53 -14.73 16.70
C SER A 76 7.91 -14.74 15.30
N VAL A 77 8.54 -15.47 14.37
CA VAL A 77 8.03 -15.67 13.00
C VAL A 77 6.75 -16.52 12.93
N SER A 78 6.36 -17.22 14.01
CA SER A 78 5.17 -18.08 14.05
C SER A 78 4.32 -17.89 15.31
N TYR A 79 3.00 -18.02 15.14
CA TYR A 79 2.00 -18.04 16.20
C TYR A 79 1.91 -19.39 16.91
N VAL A 80 2.56 -20.42 16.38
CA VAL A 80 2.72 -21.72 17.04
C VAL A 80 3.87 -21.65 18.05
N ASN A 81 3.69 -22.26 19.22
CA ASN A 81 4.77 -22.47 20.19
C ASN A 81 5.49 -23.77 19.86
N PHE A 82 6.69 -23.67 19.33
CA PHE A 82 7.56 -24.81 19.08
C PHE A 82 8.53 -25.00 20.26
N GLU A 83 8.60 -26.20 20.83
CA GLU A 83 9.67 -26.56 21.78
C GLU A 83 11.02 -26.63 21.06
N GLU A 84 11.01 -27.23 19.88
CA GLU A 84 12.11 -27.24 18.91
C GLU A 84 11.58 -26.78 17.55
N PRO A 85 12.35 -25.99 16.77
CA PRO A 85 11.93 -25.57 15.44
C PRO A 85 11.49 -26.75 14.55
N PRO A 86 10.48 -26.57 13.68
CA PRO A 86 10.06 -27.62 12.76
C PRO A 86 11.24 -28.06 11.86
N GLU A 87 11.29 -29.34 11.48
CA GLU A 87 12.33 -29.82 10.55
C GLU A 87 12.04 -29.35 9.13
N ARG A 88 10.77 -29.34 8.72
CA ARG A 88 10.36 -28.96 7.37
C ARG A 88 9.06 -28.18 7.32
N THR A 89 9.12 -27.03 6.66
CA THR A 89 8.02 -26.05 6.62
C THR A 89 7.62 -25.70 5.19
N LEU A 90 6.31 -25.63 4.94
CA LEU A 90 5.73 -25.12 3.70
C LEU A 90 5.14 -23.72 3.92
N ASP A 91 5.54 -22.75 3.11
CA ASP A 91 4.85 -21.45 3.00
C ASP A 91 4.01 -21.47 1.71
N LEU A 92 2.67 -21.51 1.87
CA LEU A 92 1.73 -21.66 0.77
C LEU A 92 1.17 -20.31 0.35
N GLY A 93 1.41 -19.92 -0.90
CA GLY A 93 1.22 -18.55 -1.38
C GLY A 93 2.33 -17.62 -0.90
N CYS A 94 3.58 -18.09 -0.94
CA CYS A 94 4.74 -17.45 -0.30
C CYS A 94 5.10 -16.05 -0.84
N GLY A 95 4.48 -15.57 -1.91
CA GLY A 95 4.68 -14.23 -2.42
C GLY A 95 6.14 -13.99 -2.81
N THR A 96 6.76 -12.94 -2.28
CA THR A 96 8.18 -12.64 -2.50
C THR A 96 9.14 -13.56 -1.73
N GLY A 97 8.60 -14.41 -0.85
CA GLY A 97 9.35 -15.32 0.01
C GLY A 97 9.96 -14.60 1.23
N THR A 98 9.45 -13.42 1.58
CA THR A 98 10.03 -12.60 2.66
C THR A 98 9.91 -13.33 4.00
N TRP A 99 8.78 -13.99 4.26
CA TRP A 99 8.57 -14.74 5.51
C TRP A 99 9.57 -15.90 5.64
N ILE A 100 9.75 -16.71 4.59
CA ILE A 100 10.73 -17.81 4.58
C ILE A 100 12.15 -17.30 4.88
N ILE A 101 12.54 -16.16 4.34
CA ILE A 101 13.90 -15.62 4.57
C ILE A 101 14.10 -15.25 6.04
N ASP A 102 13.08 -14.67 6.69
CA ASP A 102 13.15 -14.33 8.11
C ASP A 102 13.04 -15.56 9.00
N ALA A 103 12.14 -16.49 8.69
CA ALA A 103 11.99 -17.76 9.39
C ALA A 103 13.24 -18.64 9.29
N ALA A 104 13.91 -18.67 8.14
CA ALA A 104 15.16 -19.42 7.98
C ALA A 104 16.31 -18.87 8.84
N LYS A 105 16.28 -17.60 9.23
CA LYS A 105 17.26 -17.03 10.16
C LYS A 105 16.95 -17.42 11.62
N GLU A 106 15.66 -17.49 11.96
CA GLU A 106 15.21 -17.87 13.31
C GLU A 106 15.28 -19.39 13.55
N TRP A 107 15.02 -20.20 12.52
CA TRP A 107 15.04 -21.65 12.54
C TRP A 107 16.19 -22.21 11.69
N PRO A 108 17.42 -22.27 12.24
CA PRO A 108 18.61 -22.63 11.48
C PRO A 108 18.65 -24.10 11.05
N SER A 109 17.88 -24.98 11.69
CA SER A 109 17.76 -26.42 11.37
C SER A 109 16.62 -26.76 10.42
N CYS A 110 15.72 -25.81 10.10
CA CYS A 110 14.53 -26.06 9.31
C CYS A 110 14.82 -25.97 7.80
N GLU A 111 14.23 -26.88 7.01
CA GLU A 111 14.11 -26.78 5.56
C GLU A 111 12.78 -26.13 5.16
N PHE A 112 12.82 -25.23 4.18
CA PHE A 112 11.68 -24.44 3.75
C PHE A 112 11.34 -24.71 2.29
N VAL A 113 10.06 -24.87 2.02
CA VAL A 113 9.52 -24.86 0.66
C VAL A 113 8.56 -23.69 0.54
N GLY A 114 8.84 -22.76 -0.37
CA GLY A 114 7.89 -21.72 -0.75
C GLY A 114 7.14 -22.14 -2.01
N PHE A 115 5.81 -22.22 -1.92
CA PHE A 115 4.95 -22.54 -3.05
C PHE A 115 4.14 -21.32 -3.46
N ASP A 116 4.24 -20.90 -4.72
CA ASP A 116 3.47 -19.75 -5.24
C ASP A 116 2.96 -19.99 -6.67
N LEU A 117 1.97 -19.21 -7.11
CA LEU A 117 1.51 -19.24 -8.49
C LEU A 117 2.59 -18.79 -9.48
N VAL A 118 3.38 -17.78 -9.11
CA VAL A 118 4.35 -17.14 -10.01
C VAL A 118 5.74 -17.00 -9.40
N ASN A 119 6.74 -16.93 -10.25
CA ASN A 119 8.13 -16.77 -9.85
C ASN A 119 8.47 -15.29 -9.63
N ILE A 120 8.23 -14.82 -8.40
CA ILE A 120 8.55 -13.46 -7.92
C ILE A 120 9.51 -13.46 -6.72
N GLN A 121 9.89 -14.63 -6.23
CA GLN A 121 10.70 -14.77 -5.03
C GLN A 121 12.12 -14.25 -5.24
N VAL A 122 12.80 -13.89 -4.15
CA VAL A 122 14.20 -13.48 -4.19
C VAL A 122 15.06 -14.62 -4.75
N PRO A 123 15.87 -14.39 -5.80
CA PRO A 123 16.77 -15.41 -6.32
C PRO A 123 17.75 -15.88 -5.24
N LEU A 124 17.80 -17.19 -4.99
CA LEU A 124 18.58 -17.81 -3.90
C LEU A 124 20.05 -17.40 -3.90
N LYS A 125 20.64 -17.17 -5.07
CA LYS A 125 22.03 -16.70 -5.24
C LYS A 125 22.35 -15.33 -4.59
N TYR A 126 21.33 -14.56 -4.20
CA TYR A 126 21.47 -13.28 -3.52
C TYR A 126 21.26 -13.40 -2.00
N LEU A 127 20.95 -14.60 -1.49
CA LEU A 127 20.82 -14.89 -0.07
C LEU A 127 22.12 -15.46 0.47
N ASP A 128 22.29 -15.39 1.79
CA ASP A 128 23.39 -16.07 2.48
C ASP A 128 23.33 -17.58 2.22
N GLU A 129 24.50 -18.18 2.01
CA GLU A 129 24.63 -19.59 1.63
C GLU A 129 24.04 -20.55 2.68
N SER A 130 23.99 -20.14 3.96
CA SER A 130 23.36 -20.89 5.07
C SER A 130 21.82 -20.88 5.02
N VAL A 131 21.23 -19.89 4.37
CA VAL A 131 19.79 -19.79 4.13
C VAL A 131 19.46 -20.43 2.79
N ALA A 132 20.19 -20.06 1.72
CA ALA A 132 19.93 -20.49 0.36
C ALA A 132 19.88 -22.03 0.19
N ARG A 133 20.73 -22.76 0.90
CA ARG A 133 20.79 -24.24 0.84
C ARG A 133 19.58 -24.95 1.45
N ARG A 134 18.78 -24.27 2.26
CA ARG A 134 17.60 -24.81 2.95
C ARG A 134 16.28 -24.33 2.38
N VAL A 135 16.30 -23.56 1.30
CA VAL A 135 15.09 -22.96 0.71
C VAL A 135 14.88 -23.50 -0.70
N GLU A 136 13.69 -24.05 -0.95
CA GLU A 136 13.23 -24.46 -2.27
C GLU A 136 12.04 -23.60 -2.72
N TRP A 137 12.12 -23.03 -3.94
CA TRP A 137 11.00 -22.35 -4.58
C TRP A 137 10.29 -23.29 -5.55
N LYS A 138 9.00 -23.58 -5.30
CA LYS A 138 8.12 -24.34 -6.20
C LYS A 138 6.99 -23.46 -6.73
N HIS A 139 6.57 -23.70 -7.97
CA HIS A 139 5.51 -22.93 -8.60
C HIS A 139 4.38 -23.81 -9.13
N GLY A 140 3.14 -23.42 -8.86
CA GLY A 140 1.95 -24.13 -9.32
C GLY A 140 0.65 -23.48 -8.88
N ASN A 141 -0.47 -23.99 -9.38
CA ASN A 141 -1.79 -23.45 -9.07
C ASN A 141 -2.58 -24.42 -8.18
N PHE A 142 -2.51 -24.21 -6.86
CA PHE A 142 -3.19 -25.05 -5.87
C PHE A 142 -4.74 -25.03 -5.98
N LEU A 143 -5.34 -24.14 -6.79
CA LEU A 143 -6.80 -24.13 -7.05
C LEU A 143 -7.24 -25.12 -8.12
N THR A 144 -6.29 -25.56 -8.96
CA THR A 144 -6.56 -26.40 -10.14
C THR A 144 -5.80 -27.71 -10.15
N THR A 145 -4.71 -27.79 -9.41
CA THR A 145 -3.84 -28.97 -9.34
C THR A 145 -3.54 -29.30 -7.89
N ARG A 146 -3.52 -30.60 -7.57
CA ARG A 146 -3.04 -31.13 -6.28
C ARG A 146 -1.64 -30.60 -5.99
N LEU A 147 -1.31 -30.38 -4.72
CA LEU A 147 0.03 -29.93 -4.35
C LEU A 147 1.07 -31.03 -4.69
N PRO A 148 2.24 -30.67 -5.27
CA PRO A 148 3.26 -31.63 -5.72
C PRO A 148 4.15 -32.10 -4.55
N PHE A 149 3.48 -32.56 -3.49
CA PHE A 149 4.05 -32.98 -2.22
C PHE A 149 3.42 -34.29 -1.80
N ASP A 150 4.23 -35.14 -1.19
CA ASP A 150 3.81 -36.41 -0.62
C ASP A 150 2.89 -36.17 0.58
N ASP A 151 2.22 -37.23 1.02
CA ASP A 151 1.45 -37.20 2.26
C ASP A 151 2.44 -37.13 3.44
N ASP A 152 2.07 -36.44 4.53
CA ASP A 152 2.90 -36.35 5.74
C ASP A 152 4.33 -35.81 5.50
N GLU A 153 4.47 -34.79 4.64
CA GLU A 153 5.76 -34.23 4.24
C GLU A 153 6.26 -33.09 5.15
N PHE A 154 5.35 -32.29 5.73
CA PHE A 154 5.68 -31.05 6.47
C PHE A 154 5.27 -31.08 7.94
N ASP A 155 6.12 -30.57 8.82
CA ASP A 155 5.79 -30.38 10.25
C ASP A 155 4.96 -29.10 10.48
N HIS A 156 5.14 -28.11 9.59
CA HIS A 156 4.45 -26.83 9.67
C HIS A 156 4.04 -26.31 8.28
N VAL A 157 2.83 -25.76 8.20
CA VAL A 157 2.33 -25.02 7.03
C VAL A 157 1.97 -23.59 7.46
N HIS A 158 2.67 -22.63 6.88
CA HIS A 158 2.39 -21.20 7.03
C HIS A 158 1.58 -20.70 5.83
N ILE A 159 0.57 -19.86 6.11
CA ILE A 159 -0.29 -19.23 5.10
C ILE A 159 -0.55 -17.78 5.51
N GLN A 160 -0.27 -16.85 4.60
CA GLN A 160 -0.58 -15.45 4.83
C GLN A 160 -1.16 -14.78 3.59
N SER A 161 -2.31 -14.11 3.77
CA SER A 161 -2.92 -13.23 2.76
C SER A 161 -3.22 -13.87 1.41
N ILE A 162 -3.59 -15.16 1.38
CA ILE A 162 -3.98 -15.85 0.14
C ILE A 162 -5.47 -15.67 -0.18
N ALA A 163 -6.31 -15.27 0.79
CA ALA A 163 -7.76 -15.22 0.62
C ALA A 163 -8.23 -14.34 -0.54
N LYS A 164 -7.46 -13.31 -0.89
CA LYS A 164 -7.72 -12.44 -2.05
C LYS A 164 -7.57 -13.15 -3.41
N GLY A 165 -7.13 -14.40 -3.44
CA GLY A 165 -7.03 -15.24 -4.63
C GLY A 165 -7.74 -16.60 -4.52
N VAL A 166 -8.38 -16.91 -3.39
CA VAL A 166 -9.05 -18.21 -3.15
C VAL A 166 -10.56 -18.04 -3.18
N PRO A 167 -11.26 -18.61 -4.19
CA PRO A 167 -12.72 -18.63 -4.19
C PRO A 167 -13.30 -19.37 -2.98
N GLU A 168 -14.47 -18.94 -2.51
CA GLU A 168 -15.10 -19.45 -1.30
C GLU A 168 -15.32 -20.98 -1.35
N ASN A 169 -15.70 -21.51 -2.51
CA ASN A 169 -15.92 -22.95 -2.73
C ASN A 169 -14.63 -23.77 -2.86
N LYS A 170 -13.44 -23.15 -2.81
CA LYS A 170 -12.15 -23.82 -2.95
C LYS A 170 -11.45 -24.06 -1.62
N TRP A 171 -11.88 -23.40 -0.53
CA TRP A 171 -11.25 -23.55 0.78
C TRP A 171 -11.30 -24.97 1.34
N GLY A 172 -12.40 -25.70 1.17
CA GLY A 172 -12.50 -27.09 1.65
C GLY A 172 -11.44 -28.00 1.02
N VAL A 173 -11.34 -27.98 -0.31
CA VAL A 173 -10.32 -28.75 -1.06
C VAL A 173 -8.91 -28.33 -0.68
N LEU A 174 -8.69 -27.02 -0.48
CA LEU A 174 -7.39 -26.51 -0.06
C LEU A 174 -7.00 -27.00 1.34
N PHE A 175 -7.93 -26.99 2.30
CA PHE A 175 -7.69 -27.50 3.65
C PHE A 175 -7.51 -29.02 3.69
N GLU A 176 -8.19 -29.78 2.82
CA GLU A 176 -7.92 -31.22 2.64
C GLU A 176 -6.48 -31.46 2.17
N GLU A 177 -6.02 -30.68 1.18
CA GLU A 177 -4.65 -30.78 0.68
C GLU A 177 -3.61 -30.36 1.72
N ILE A 178 -3.87 -29.29 2.50
CA ILE A 178 -3.00 -28.88 3.60
C ILE A 178 -2.93 -29.96 4.68
N ASN A 179 -4.08 -30.51 5.09
CA ASN A 179 -4.13 -31.59 6.07
C ASN A 179 -3.34 -32.82 5.56
N ARG A 180 -3.48 -33.18 4.28
CA ARG A 180 -2.77 -34.30 3.68
C ARG A 180 -1.25 -34.15 3.74
N VAL A 181 -0.71 -32.99 3.35
CA VAL A 181 0.75 -32.77 3.29
C VAL A 181 1.38 -32.52 4.66
N LEU A 182 0.58 -32.13 5.67
CA LEU A 182 1.06 -32.07 7.04
C LEU A 182 1.33 -33.47 7.58
N ARG A 183 2.38 -33.63 8.39
CA ARG A 183 2.65 -34.82 9.21
C ARG A 183 1.61 -34.98 10.31
N PRO A 184 1.47 -36.18 10.91
CA PRO A 184 0.68 -36.34 12.13
C PRO A 184 1.18 -35.39 13.23
N SER A 185 0.26 -34.65 13.86
CA SER A 185 0.58 -33.56 14.80
C SER A 185 1.27 -32.33 14.20
N GLY A 186 1.46 -32.28 12.87
CA GLY A 186 1.91 -31.10 12.17
C GLY A 186 0.93 -29.94 12.33
N SER A 187 1.45 -28.72 12.31
CA SER A 187 0.68 -27.50 12.58
C SER A 187 0.43 -26.68 11.32
N VAL A 188 -0.71 -26.01 11.26
CA VAL A 188 -1.00 -24.98 10.26
C VAL A 188 -1.31 -23.67 10.96
N GLU A 189 -0.77 -22.58 10.42
CA GLU A 189 -1.17 -21.23 10.80
C GLU A 189 -1.60 -20.41 9.59
N ILE A 190 -2.65 -19.60 9.79
CA ILE A 190 -3.26 -18.78 8.76
C ILE A 190 -3.43 -17.35 9.28
N ILE A 191 -2.86 -16.38 8.57
CA ILE A 191 -2.99 -14.95 8.86
C ILE A 191 -3.71 -14.29 7.68
N GLU A 192 -4.96 -13.89 7.89
CA GLU A 192 -5.80 -13.34 6.82
C GLU A 192 -6.39 -11.99 7.20
N ASP A 193 -6.53 -11.13 6.20
CA ASP A 193 -7.15 -9.81 6.33
C ASP A 193 -8.41 -9.70 5.47
N ASP A 194 -9.36 -8.92 5.98
CA ASP A 194 -10.54 -8.57 5.21
C ASP A 194 -10.17 -7.72 3.98
N VAL A 195 -10.95 -7.88 2.91
CA VAL A 195 -10.99 -6.88 1.85
C VAL A 195 -11.76 -5.67 2.38
N VAL A 196 -11.03 -4.58 2.61
CA VAL A 196 -11.59 -3.30 3.06
C VAL A 196 -11.26 -2.24 2.01
N PHE A 197 -12.27 -1.46 1.62
CA PHE A 197 -12.08 -0.23 0.86
C PHE A 197 -12.03 0.94 1.86
N PRO A 198 -10.86 1.56 2.12
CA PRO A 198 -10.79 2.69 3.03
C PRO A 198 -11.60 3.88 2.50
N THR A 199 -12.56 4.31 3.30
CA THR A 199 -13.41 5.47 2.98
C THR A 199 -13.06 6.64 3.89
N LEU A 200 -12.86 7.80 3.29
CA LEU A 200 -12.67 9.04 4.04
C LEU A 200 -14.05 9.68 4.32
N PRO A 201 -14.28 10.17 5.55
CA PRO A 201 -15.52 10.87 5.86
C PRO A 201 -15.74 12.08 4.96
N ARG A 202 -16.98 12.34 4.56
CA ARG A 202 -17.33 13.47 3.68
C ARG A 202 -16.89 14.82 4.23
N TRP A 203 -16.96 15.01 5.54
CA TRP A 203 -16.51 16.24 6.18
C TRP A 203 -15.01 16.48 5.95
N PHE A 204 -14.20 15.42 5.85
CA PHE A 204 -12.77 15.52 5.55
C PHE A 204 -12.54 15.88 4.09
N THR A 205 -13.15 15.14 3.16
CA THR A 205 -12.93 15.33 1.73
C THR A 205 -13.56 16.60 1.18
N ASN A 206 -14.70 17.04 1.71
CA ASN A 206 -15.33 18.31 1.34
C ASN A 206 -14.44 19.50 1.68
N ALA A 207 -13.79 19.50 2.85
CA ALA A 207 -12.87 20.58 3.25
C ALA A 207 -11.68 20.71 2.27
N LEU A 208 -11.12 19.58 1.83
CA LEU A 208 -10.03 19.54 0.84
C LEU A 208 -10.44 20.11 -0.53
N ARG A 209 -11.74 20.13 -0.84
CA ARG A 209 -12.26 20.43 -2.18
C ARG A 209 -13.12 21.68 -2.25
N ALA A 210 -13.44 22.30 -1.12
CA ALA A 210 -14.21 23.53 -1.10
C ALA A 210 -13.49 24.55 -2.00
N ARG A 211 -14.13 25.02 -3.07
CA ARG A 211 -13.52 26.05 -3.91
C ARG A 211 -13.55 27.37 -3.14
N PRO A 212 -12.58 28.27 -3.35
CA PRO A 212 -12.72 29.66 -2.92
C PRO A 212 -14.06 30.16 -3.44
N ARG A 213 -14.93 30.64 -2.55
CA ARG A 213 -16.07 31.45 -2.97
C ARG A 213 -15.45 32.62 -3.72
N ARG A 214 -15.61 32.66 -5.05
CA ARG A 214 -15.34 33.91 -5.76
C ARG A 214 -16.38 34.87 -5.21
N ASP A 215 -15.95 35.82 -4.39
CA ASP A 215 -16.72 37.04 -4.13
C ASP A 215 -16.81 37.80 -5.45
N THR A 216 -17.64 37.34 -6.37
CA THR A 216 -18.19 38.22 -7.39
C THR A 216 -19.27 39.02 -6.69
N SER A 217 -18.86 39.99 -5.87
CA SER A 217 -19.75 41.11 -5.54
C SER A 217 -19.98 41.85 -6.85
N VAL A 218 -21.00 41.42 -7.60
CA VAL A 218 -21.51 42.19 -8.73
C VAL A 218 -22.13 43.44 -8.12
N HIS A 219 -21.37 44.52 -8.07
CA HIS A 219 -21.91 45.83 -7.73
C HIS A 219 -22.81 46.27 -8.88
N PHE A 220 -24.11 46.32 -8.63
CA PHE A 220 -25.03 46.97 -9.56
C PHE A 220 -24.86 48.49 -9.49
N PRO A 221 -25.14 49.25 -10.57
CA PRO A 221 -24.99 50.71 -10.62
C PRO A 221 -25.81 51.49 -9.57
N ASN A 222 -26.71 50.82 -8.86
CA ASN A 222 -27.59 51.39 -7.83
C ASN A 222 -27.11 51.09 -6.38
N GLY A 223 -25.93 50.48 -6.19
CA GLY A 223 -25.34 50.26 -4.88
C GLY A 223 -25.98 49.14 -4.04
N SER A 224 -26.90 48.34 -4.60
CA SER A 224 -27.44 47.19 -3.88
C SER A 224 -26.55 45.95 -4.03
N GLN A 225 -26.20 45.31 -2.90
CA GLN A 225 -25.62 43.98 -2.87
C GLN A 225 -26.76 42.95 -2.92
N ARG A 226 -26.71 42.01 -3.87
CA ARG A 226 -27.61 40.85 -3.84
C ARG A 226 -27.11 39.90 -2.75
N GLY A 227 -27.78 39.85 -1.60
CA GLY A 227 -27.57 38.79 -0.63
C GLY A 227 -27.82 37.44 -1.29
N TYR A 228 -26.86 36.52 -1.22
CA TYR A 228 -27.05 35.17 -1.71
C TYR A 228 -28.06 34.42 -0.83
N PRO A 229 -28.87 33.50 -1.39
CA PRO A 229 -29.75 32.66 -0.59
C PRO A 229 -28.91 31.84 0.39
N THR A 230 -29.30 31.84 1.67
CA THR A 230 -28.74 30.99 2.74
C THR A 230 -29.22 29.53 2.67
N SER A 231 -29.72 29.07 1.51
CA SER A 231 -30.23 27.72 1.33
C SER A 231 -29.18 26.82 0.67
N PRO A 232 -28.94 25.60 1.20
CA PRO A 232 -28.14 24.61 0.51
C PRO A 232 -28.77 24.33 -0.85
N THR A 233 -27.94 24.25 -1.90
CA THR A 233 -28.38 23.88 -3.25
C THR A 233 -29.26 22.63 -3.20
N PRO A 234 -30.48 22.66 -3.78
CA PRO A 234 -31.33 21.48 -3.88
C PRO A 234 -30.79 20.57 -4.99
N SER A 235 -29.79 19.76 -4.68
CA SER A 235 -29.37 18.61 -5.49
C SER A 235 -28.88 17.43 -4.65
N SER A 236 -29.23 17.41 -3.35
CA SER A 236 -28.76 16.39 -2.39
C SER A 236 -29.46 15.03 -2.52
N GLN A 237 -30.40 14.85 -3.45
CA GLN A 237 -31.19 13.61 -3.54
C GLN A 237 -30.51 12.49 -4.36
N ASN A 238 -29.56 12.81 -5.25
CA ASN A 238 -28.89 11.81 -6.10
C ASN A 238 -27.36 11.74 -5.90
N MET A 239 -26.83 12.32 -4.82
CA MET A 239 -25.39 12.22 -4.55
C MET A 239 -25.06 10.83 -3.97
N PRO A 240 -23.91 10.22 -4.33
CA PRO A 240 -23.47 8.96 -3.75
C PRO A 240 -23.40 9.03 -2.22
N SER A 241 -23.33 7.90 -1.51
CA SER A 241 -23.28 7.90 -0.04
C SER A 241 -22.01 8.56 0.53
N HIS A 242 -20.87 8.37 -0.14
CA HIS A 242 -19.56 8.94 0.20
C HIS A 242 -18.75 9.21 -1.08
N ASP A 243 -17.59 9.85 -0.94
CA ASP A 243 -16.70 10.05 -2.09
C ASP A 243 -16.01 8.77 -2.50
N HIS A 244 -15.76 8.59 -3.81
CA HIS A 244 -15.20 7.35 -4.36
C HIS A 244 -16.13 6.14 -4.27
N ALA A 245 -17.43 6.34 -4.00
CA ALA A 245 -18.41 5.25 -3.91
C ALA A 245 -18.48 4.36 -5.18
N LEU A 246 -18.21 4.91 -6.37
CA LEU A 246 -18.08 4.09 -7.58
C LEU A 246 -16.89 3.14 -7.48
N LEU A 247 -15.72 3.62 -7.03
CA LEU A 247 -14.53 2.78 -6.86
C LEU A 247 -14.75 1.72 -5.77
N GLU A 248 -15.43 2.07 -4.67
CA GLU A 248 -15.82 1.08 -3.65
C GLU A 248 -16.71 -0.01 -4.27
N SER A 249 -17.75 0.40 -5.01
CA SER A 249 -18.67 -0.53 -5.67
C SER A 249 -17.95 -1.44 -6.68
N LEU A 250 -17.04 -0.88 -7.49
CA LEU A 250 -16.22 -1.66 -8.43
C LEU A 250 -15.28 -2.61 -7.69
N ASN A 251 -14.61 -2.15 -6.62
CA ASN A 251 -13.72 -2.98 -5.81
C ASN A 251 -14.47 -4.17 -5.22
N ASN A 252 -15.67 -3.98 -4.67
CA ASN A 252 -16.47 -5.08 -4.14
C ASN A 252 -16.88 -6.07 -5.24
N SER A 253 -17.30 -5.56 -6.39
CA SER A 253 -17.67 -6.34 -7.58
C SER A 253 -16.53 -7.21 -8.10
N VAL A 254 -15.29 -6.74 -8.01
CA VAL A 254 -14.10 -7.51 -8.39
C VAL A 254 -14.06 -8.84 -7.63
N PHE A 255 -14.22 -8.80 -6.31
CA PHE A 255 -14.14 -10.02 -5.48
C PHE A 255 -15.40 -10.87 -5.62
N GLU A 256 -16.57 -10.25 -5.68
CA GLU A 256 -17.85 -10.96 -5.83
C GLU A 256 -17.91 -11.80 -7.11
N HIS A 257 -17.60 -11.22 -8.29
CA HIS A 257 -17.61 -11.99 -9.55
C HIS A 257 -16.53 -13.07 -9.62
N ARG A 258 -15.50 -12.98 -8.78
CA ARG A 258 -14.45 -13.99 -8.64
C ARG A 258 -14.81 -15.06 -7.61
N PHE A 259 -16.00 -14.97 -7.02
CA PHE A 259 -16.48 -15.82 -5.93
C PHE A 259 -15.53 -15.79 -4.72
N ILE A 260 -14.89 -14.65 -4.47
CA ILE A 260 -13.97 -14.44 -3.36
C ILE A 260 -14.69 -13.69 -2.24
N ASN A 261 -14.66 -14.27 -1.04
CA ASN A 261 -15.28 -13.67 0.12
C ASN A 261 -14.45 -12.47 0.62
N THR A 262 -15.08 -11.31 0.84
CA THR A 262 -14.42 -10.09 1.31
C THR A 262 -14.18 -10.08 2.83
N LYS A 263 -14.72 -11.06 3.55
CA LYS A 263 -14.65 -11.22 5.02
C LYS A 263 -14.09 -12.58 5.45
N PRO A 264 -12.88 -12.97 5.00
CA PRO A 264 -12.25 -14.23 5.40
C PRO A 264 -12.09 -14.35 6.92
N THR A 265 -11.91 -13.23 7.65
CA THR A 265 -11.76 -13.25 9.12
C THR A 265 -13.01 -13.78 9.85
N ALA A 266 -14.18 -13.67 9.22
CA ALA A 266 -15.45 -14.17 9.75
C ALA A 266 -15.76 -15.60 9.28
N VAL A 267 -15.39 -15.92 8.04
CA VAL A 267 -15.85 -17.14 7.34
C VAL A 267 -14.88 -18.31 7.52
N LEU A 268 -13.56 -18.08 7.43
CA LEU A 268 -12.55 -19.14 7.52
C LEU A 268 -12.59 -19.96 8.82
N PRO A 269 -12.89 -19.40 10.02
CA PRO A 269 -12.96 -20.18 11.25
C PRO A 269 -13.87 -21.41 11.16
N SER A 270 -15.04 -21.30 10.52
CA SER A 270 -15.99 -22.40 10.45
C SER A 270 -15.46 -23.56 9.59
N TYR A 271 -14.93 -23.24 8.41
CA TYR A 271 -14.28 -24.22 7.54
C TYR A 271 -13.05 -24.82 8.23
N PHE A 272 -12.20 -23.99 8.82
CA PHE A 272 -10.94 -24.41 9.43
C PHE A 272 -11.15 -25.44 10.55
N THR A 273 -12.14 -25.24 11.42
CA THR A 273 -12.47 -26.19 12.51
C THR A 273 -12.96 -27.57 12.02
N THR A 274 -13.36 -27.69 10.75
CA THR A 274 -13.78 -28.97 10.18
C THR A 274 -12.59 -29.85 9.82
N TYR A 275 -11.43 -29.26 9.49
CA TYR A 275 -10.27 -29.95 8.93
C TYR A 275 -9.08 -30.10 9.90
N PHE A 276 -9.08 -29.36 11.01
CA PHE A 276 -7.97 -29.33 11.97
C PHE A 276 -8.46 -29.51 13.41
N ARG A 277 -7.58 -30.03 14.28
CA ARG A 277 -7.81 -30.20 15.73
C ARG A 277 -7.03 -29.18 16.53
N GLN A 278 -7.36 -29.09 17.83
CA GLN A 278 -6.72 -28.19 18.79
C GLN A 278 -6.68 -26.75 18.25
N VAL A 279 -7.79 -26.35 17.61
CA VAL A 279 -7.89 -25.11 16.88
C VAL A 279 -7.91 -23.94 17.85
N THR A 280 -7.02 -22.99 17.62
CA THR A 280 -6.97 -21.71 18.30
C THR A 280 -7.37 -20.62 17.32
N LEU A 281 -8.47 -19.94 17.63
CA LEU A 281 -8.98 -18.83 16.83
C LEU A 281 -8.61 -17.51 17.51
N GLY A 282 -7.71 -16.73 16.90
CA GLY A 282 -7.44 -15.37 17.35
C GLY A 282 -8.69 -14.49 17.24
N PRO A 283 -8.80 -13.40 18.03
CA PRO A 283 -9.85 -12.42 17.83
C PRO A 283 -9.58 -11.64 16.54
N VAL A 284 -10.63 -11.01 15.99
CA VAL A 284 -10.44 -10.08 14.87
C VAL A 284 -9.82 -8.79 15.41
N VAL A 285 -8.63 -8.45 14.91
CA VAL A 285 -7.95 -7.19 15.23
C VAL A 285 -8.32 -6.17 14.15
N LYS A 286 -9.01 -5.11 14.55
CA LYS A 286 -9.43 -4.00 13.69
C LYS A 286 -8.52 -2.80 13.90
N PHE A 287 -8.01 -2.24 12.81
CA PHE A 287 -7.20 -1.03 12.83
C PHE A 287 -8.05 0.14 12.33
N PRO A 288 -8.44 1.09 13.21
CA PRO A 288 -9.20 2.26 12.80
C PRO A 288 -8.43 3.12 11.81
N MET A 289 -9.14 4.04 11.15
CA MET A 289 -8.49 5.12 10.41
C MET A 289 -7.53 5.88 11.35
N PRO A 290 -6.32 6.26 10.89
CA PRO A 290 -5.40 7.08 11.68
C PRO A 290 -6.11 8.35 12.13
N PRO A 291 -5.95 8.84 13.37
CA PRO A 291 -6.56 10.11 13.78
C PRO A 291 -6.11 11.27 12.88
N LEU A 292 -6.76 12.42 13.03
CA LEU A 292 -6.36 13.62 12.29
C LEU A 292 -5.33 14.45 13.07
N PRO A 293 -4.23 14.88 12.44
CA PRO A 293 -3.13 15.52 13.17
C PRO A 293 -3.48 16.93 13.52
N GLN A 294 -2.82 17.44 14.56
CA GLN A 294 -2.91 18.86 14.86
C GLN A 294 -2.45 19.65 13.62
N ILE A 295 -3.26 20.63 13.21
CA ILE A 295 -2.95 21.38 12.00
C ILE A 295 -1.79 22.31 12.31
N GLN A 296 -0.66 22.14 11.59
CA GLN A 296 0.52 22.99 11.72
C GLN A 296 0.19 24.46 11.49
N ALA A 297 0.94 25.35 12.16
CA ALA A 297 0.79 26.79 11.95
C ALA A 297 1.05 27.17 10.49
N LEU A 298 0.38 28.23 10.02
CA LEU A 298 0.59 28.79 8.69
C LEU A 298 2.04 29.31 8.57
N PRO A 299 2.71 29.08 7.44
CA PRO A 299 4.05 29.61 7.20
C PRO A 299 4.01 31.12 6.99
N SER A 300 5.15 31.79 7.08
CA SER A 300 5.26 33.22 6.77
C SER A 300 4.93 33.49 5.30
N GLN A 301 4.28 34.62 5.01
CA GLN A 301 4.06 35.05 3.63
C GLN A 301 5.40 35.47 2.98
N MET A 302 5.64 35.09 1.72
CA MET A 302 6.69 35.70 0.90
C MET A 302 6.44 37.21 0.80
N VAL A 303 7.39 38.00 1.28
CA VAL A 303 7.37 39.46 1.13
C VAL A 303 8.00 39.82 -0.21
N THR A 304 7.16 40.14 -1.20
CA THR A 304 7.65 40.73 -2.45
C THR A 304 7.90 42.22 -2.22
N SER A 305 9.17 42.60 -2.01
CA SER A 305 9.57 44.00 -1.97
C SER A 305 9.53 44.60 -3.38
N TYR A 306 8.36 45.09 -3.79
CA TYR A 306 8.28 46.05 -4.89
C TYR A 306 8.77 47.40 -4.36
N VAL A 307 10.06 47.69 -4.54
CA VAL A 307 10.59 49.05 -4.35
C VAL A 307 10.27 49.85 -5.62
N GLY A 308 9.49 50.90 -5.45
CA GLY A 308 9.15 51.84 -6.51
C GLY A 308 8.23 52.97 -6.05
N GLU A 309 8.49 53.56 -4.88
CA GLU A 309 7.96 54.89 -4.53
C GLU A 309 9.10 55.90 -4.69
N PRO A 310 8.89 57.05 -5.38
CA PRO A 310 9.96 57.93 -5.78
C PRO A 310 10.54 58.71 -4.58
N ASN A 311 11.86 58.76 -4.54
CA ASN A 311 12.68 59.48 -3.55
C ASN A 311 12.20 60.91 -3.29
N PHE A 312 11.98 61.25 -2.02
CA PHE A 312 12.22 62.60 -1.50
C PHE A 312 13.50 62.55 -0.65
N ASP A 313 14.47 63.34 -1.07
CA ASP A 313 15.81 63.47 -0.49
C ASP A 313 15.79 63.93 0.98
N SER A 314 16.66 63.33 1.80
CA SER A 314 17.38 64.03 2.87
C SER A 314 18.70 63.29 3.17
N PRO A 315 19.83 64.00 3.40
CA PRO A 315 21.15 63.41 3.33
C PRO A 315 21.71 62.96 4.69
N GLU A 316 22.62 61.97 4.61
CA GLU A 316 23.75 61.70 5.49
C GLU A 316 23.52 61.22 6.94
N THR A 317 23.78 59.93 7.17
CA THR A 317 24.97 59.48 7.92
C THR A 317 25.21 57.97 7.72
N ARG A 318 26.25 57.65 6.94
CA ARG A 318 26.99 56.36 6.91
C ARG A 318 28.09 56.40 7.99
N PRO A 319 28.91 55.35 8.24
CA PRO A 319 28.88 53.93 7.84
C PRO A 319 29.13 52.98 9.05
N SER A 320 29.03 51.66 8.93
CA SER A 320 30.18 50.71 8.76
C SER A 320 29.72 49.35 9.33
N SER A 321 30.09 48.16 8.91
CA SER A 321 30.87 47.65 7.77
C SER A 321 30.90 46.12 7.94
N VAL A 322 30.66 45.37 6.84
CA VAL A 322 31.53 44.30 6.29
C VAL A 322 31.74 43.07 7.23
N VAL A 323 31.42 41.84 6.82
CA VAL A 323 32.28 41.03 5.94
C VAL A 323 31.47 40.16 4.95
N SER A 324 31.81 40.33 3.67
CA SER A 324 31.56 39.41 2.57
C SER A 324 32.61 38.29 2.56
N SER A 325 32.24 37.09 2.10
CA SER A 325 33.18 36.29 1.30
C SER A 325 32.43 35.38 0.35
N SER A 326 32.92 35.41 -0.88
CA SER A 326 32.40 34.91 -2.13
C SER A 326 33.02 33.57 -2.55
N ILE A 327 32.40 32.95 -3.56
CA ILE A 327 32.95 32.00 -4.57
C ILE A 327 32.65 30.51 -4.34
N GLY A 328 32.04 29.89 -5.35
CA GLY A 328 31.99 28.44 -5.57
C GLY A 328 30.86 28.02 -6.48
N SER A 329 31.02 28.19 -7.80
CA SER A 329 30.13 27.65 -8.82
C SER A 329 30.23 26.12 -8.86
N ASP A 330 29.14 25.43 -8.54
CA ASP A 330 28.89 24.08 -9.05
C ASP A 330 27.38 23.90 -9.24
N GLY A 331 27.01 23.49 -10.45
CA GLY A 331 25.63 23.36 -10.89
C GLY A 331 24.93 22.21 -10.19
N VAL A 332 24.07 22.53 -9.23
CA VAL A 332 23.03 21.63 -8.74
C VAL A 332 21.76 21.90 -9.55
N THR A 333 21.45 21.00 -10.48
CA THR A 333 20.12 20.91 -11.09
C THR A 333 19.08 20.67 -10.00
N ARG A 334 18.25 21.69 -9.80
CA ARG A 334 17.07 21.75 -8.93
C ARG A 334 16.10 20.60 -9.25
N PRO A 335 15.60 19.82 -8.26
CA PRO A 335 14.39 19.05 -8.47
C PRO A 335 13.22 20.02 -8.62
N SER A 336 12.45 19.89 -9.69
CA SER A 336 11.26 20.70 -9.94
C SER A 336 10.25 20.51 -8.80
N SER A 337 9.98 21.58 -8.06
CA SER A 337 8.85 21.68 -7.15
C SER A 337 7.55 21.54 -7.96
N LEU A 338 6.76 20.52 -7.64
CA LEU A 338 5.43 20.32 -8.21
C LEU A 338 4.48 21.37 -7.63
N SER A 339 4.44 22.55 -8.25
CA SER A 339 3.37 23.52 -8.01
C SER A 339 2.08 23.04 -8.66
N PHE A 340 1.01 23.06 -7.87
CA PHE A 340 -0.35 22.80 -8.32
C PHE A 340 -0.87 23.99 -9.15
N SER A 341 -1.57 23.65 -10.24
CA SER A 341 -2.37 24.53 -11.13
C SER A 341 -1.64 25.27 -12.25
N SER A 342 -1.86 24.79 -13.49
CA SER A 342 -2.62 25.58 -14.48
C SER A 342 -3.04 24.71 -15.67
N THR A 343 -4.35 24.52 -15.81
CA THR A 343 -5.03 24.14 -17.04
C THR A 343 -4.90 25.32 -18.02
N VAL A 344 -4.29 25.10 -19.19
CA VAL A 344 -4.32 26.08 -20.28
C VAL A 344 -5.13 25.49 -21.42
N SER A 345 -6.25 26.15 -21.72
CA SER A 345 -7.03 25.93 -22.93
C SER A 345 -6.28 26.53 -24.12
N SER A 346 -6.15 25.79 -25.21
CA SER A 346 -5.85 26.38 -26.53
C SER A 346 -6.57 25.62 -27.63
N SER A 347 -7.37 26.39 -28.35
CA SER A 347 -8.17 26.04 -29.53
C SER A 347 -7.34 25.55 -30.72
N THR A 348 -8.02 24.77 -31.55
CA THR A 348 -7.65 24.16 -32.84
C THR A 348 -7.04 25.10 -33.88
N THR A 349 -6.01 24.62 -34.60
CA THR A 349 -5.90 24.71 -36.07
C THR A 349 -4.93 23.66 -36.61
N SER A 350 -5.29 23.10 -37.76
CA SER A 350 -4.74 21.94 -38.49
C SER A 350 -3.51 22.26 -39.35
N GLY A 351 -2.67 21.23 -39.64
CA GLY A 351 -1.78 21.22 -40.81
C GLY A 351 -0.42 20.51 -40.66
N ASP A 352 -0.40 19.21 -40.96
CA ASP A 352 0.64 18.35 -41.56
C ASP A 352 2.17 18.50 -41.35
N SER A 353 2.76 17.33 -41.02
CA SER A 353 3.90 16.64 -41.68
C SER A 353 5.16 16.28 -40.84
N ILE A 354 5.30 14.96 -40.62
CA ILE A 354 6.50 14.09 -40.70
C ILE A 354 7.84 14.58 -40.09
N THR A 355 8.37 13.88 -39.07
CA THR A 355 9.63 13.08 -39.12
C THR A 355 10.00 12.47 -37.75
N ASN A 356 10.49 11.22 -37.81
CA ASN A 356 11.10 10.45 -36.73
C ASN A 356 12.38 11.11 -36.18
N SER A 357 12.61 11.01 -34.86
CA SER A 357 13.94 10.58 -34.35
C SER A 357 13.92 10.19 -32.87
N SER A 358 14.52 9.03 -32.61
CA SER A 358 14.84 8.46 -31.31
C SER A 358 16.06 9.13 -30.70
N ILE A 359 16.00 9.57 -29.44
CA ILE A 359 17.18 9.93 -28.67
C ILE A 359 16.91 9.51 -27.22
N PHE A 360 17.58 8.45 -26.75
CA PHE A 360 18.26 8.38 -25.45
C PHE A 360 18.89 6.98 -25.27
N SER A 361 20.06 6.83 -25.89
CA SER A 361 21.10 5.90 -25.48
C SER A 361 22.18 6.74 -24.80
N SER A 362 22.41 6.55 -23.50
CA SER A 362 23.75 6.55 -22.89
C SER A 362 23.67 6.42 -21.36
N ARG A 363 24.32 5.36 -20.85
CA ARG A 363 24.77 5.20 -19.46
C ARG A 363 26.00 6.08 -19.21
N PRO A 364 26.32 6.32 -17.93
CA PRO A 364 27.67 5.99 -17.46
C PRO A 364 27.69 5.11 -16.20
N ARG A 365 28.86 4.53 -15.96
CA ARG A 365 29.23 3.49 -14.98
C ARG A 365 29.87 4.09 -13.72
N THR A 366 29.72 3.34 -12.62
CA THR A 366 30.63 3.12 -11.45
C THR A 366 30.94 4.28 -10.49
N THR A 367 30.68 4.09 -9.19
CA THR A 367 31.67 3.60 -8.20
C THR A 367 31.03 3.34 -6.83
N SER A 368 31.57 2.36 -6.12
CA SER A 368 31.17 1.84 -4.80
C SER A 368 31.72 2.68 -3.66
N PHE A 369 30.92 2.87 -2.59
CA PHE A 369 31.43 3.23 -1.26
C PHE A 369 30.78 2.35 -0.19
N SER A 370 31.64 1.66 0.57
CA SER A 370 31.32 0.95 1.81
C SER A 370 31.03 1.96 2.92
N LEU A 371 30.09 1.63 3.81
CA LEU A 371 29.94 2.31 5.09
C LEU A 371 30.19 1.31 6.21
N THR A 372 31.20 1.68 6.99
CA THR A 372 31.78 1.01 8.14
C THR A 372 30.89 1.13 9.38
N THR A 373 30.99 0.08 10.20
CA THR A 373 30.63 -0.03 11.61
C THR A 373 30.94 1.23 12.43
N PHE A 374 30.02 1.64 13.30
CA PHE A 374 30.35 2.44 14.49
C PHE A 374 29.58 1.90 15.70
N GLU A 375 30.35 1.56 16.72
CA GLU A 375 29.93 1.10 18.05
C GLU A 375 29.58 2.27 18.98
N PHE A 376 28.91 1.92 20.08
CA PHE A 376 28.39 2.73 21.17
C PHE A 376 29.42 3.62 21.90
N GLU A 377 28.94 4.72 22.48
CA GLU A 377 29.46 5.24 23.75
C GLU A 377 28.33 5.81 24.63
N ASP A 378 28.23 5.24 25.84
CA ASP A 378 27.47 5.72 26.99
C ASP A 378 28.08 7.02 27.54
N SER A 379 27.25 7.99 27.94
CA SER A 379 27.63 8.88 29.05
C SER A 379 26.43 9.43 29.81
N VAL A 380 26.47 9.21 31.12
CA VAL A 380 25.58 9.72 32.15
C VAL A 380 26.21 11.00 32.71
N SER A 381 25.43 12.08 32.87
CA SER A 381 25.62 13.03 33.98
C SER A 381 24.41 13.96 34.18
N ASP A 382 23.96 14.01 35.44
CA ASP A 382 23.05 14.98 36.05
C ASP A 382 23.57 16.43 35.96
N VAL A 383 22.66 17.42 35.96
CA VAL A 383 22.60 18.55 36.94
C VAL A 383 21.31 19.39 36.75
N HIS A 384 20.47 19.31 37.78
CA HIS A 384 19.59 20.28 38.44
C HIS A 384 19.18 21.66 37.84
N ASN A 385 17.85 21.88 37.98
CA ASN A 385 17.12 23.10 38.40
C ASN A 385 17.27 24.43 37.62
N HIS A 386 16.15 24.89 37.04
CA HIS A 386 15.53 26.14 37.48
C HIS A 386 14.03 26.22 37.10
N ARG A 387 13.18 26.25 38.13
CA ARG A 387 11.78 26.67 38.09
C ARG A 387 11.67 28.13 37.64
N ARG A 388 10.77 28.44 36.70
CA ARG A 388 9.99 29.69 36.72
C ARG A 388 8.56 29.46 36.24
N SER A 389 7.66 29.75 37.17
CA SER A 389 6.21 29.75 37.08
C SER A 389 5.72 30.91 36.21
N PHE A 390 4.83 30.63 35.26
CA PHE A 390 3.82 31.58 34.80
C PHE A 390 2.52 30.80 34.51
N MET A 391 1.61 30.81 35.49
CA MET A 391 0.20 30.51 35.29
C MET A 391 -0.48 31.71 34.62
N ASN A 392 -1.22 31.47 33.53
CA ASN A 392 -2.62 31.91 33.44
C ASN A 392 -3.36 31.26 32.26
N GLN A 393 -4.15 30.24 32.62
CA GLN A 393 -5.53 29.98 32.21
C GLN A 393 -5.85 29.85 30.71
N THR A 394 -5.80 28.61 30.22
CA THR A 394 -6.57 28.11 29.07
C THR A 394 -7.80 27.34 29.58
N PRO A 395 -9.00 27.55 29.02
CA PRO A 395 -10.20 26.83 29.45
C PRO A 395 -10.13 25.36 29.02
N THR A 396 -10.28 24.46 29.99
CA THR A 396 -10.39 23.01 29.79
C THR A 396 -11.71 22.64 29.10
N PRO A 397 -11.71 21.87 27.99
CA PRO A 397 -12.88 21.11 27.61
C PRO A 397 -12.95 19.84 28.45
N THR A 398 -13.88 19.81 29.40
CA THR A 398 -14.37 18.58 30.02
C THR A 398 -15.16 17.79 28.97
N THR A 399 -14.43 17.00 28.17
CA THR A 399 -14.99 15.83 27.51
C THR A 399 -14.20 14.66 28.06
N THR A 400 -14.85 13.78 28.83
CA THR A 400 -14.35 12.43 29.11
C THR A 400 -14.30 11.66 27.79
N ALA A 401 -13.36 12.02 26.93
CA ALA A 401 -13.06 11.27 25.72
C ALA A 401 -12.46 9.94 26.18
N ARG A 402 -13.11 8.83 25.83
CA ARG A 402 -12.48 7.51 25.97
C ARG A 402 -11.11 7.59 25.27
N PRO A 403 -10.03 7.08 25.88
CA PRO A 403 -8.71 7.11 25.25
C PRO A 403 -8.81 6.46 23.87
N PHE A 404 -8.32 7.15 22.84
CA PHE A 404 -8.27 6.62 21.49
C PHE A 404 -7.42 5.34 21.53
N LYS A 405 -8.00 4.20 21.16
CA LYS A 405 -7.29 2.93 21.13
C LYS A 405 -6.75 2.74 19.71
N PRO A 406 -5.42 2.55 19.54
CA PRO A 406 -4.80 2.39 18.22
C PRO A 406 -5.19 1.09 17.51
N PHE A 407 -5.94 0.22 18.17
CA PHE A 407 -6.56 -0.97 17.62
C PHE A 407 -7.84 -1.25 18.41
N MET A 408 -8.73 -2.04 17.82
CA MET A 408 -9.91 -2.56 18.50
C MET A 408 -9.95 -4.07 18.31
N LEU A 409 -10.09 -4.80 19.41
CA LEU A 409 -10.59 -6.17 19.37
C LEU A 409 -12.10 -6.11 19.09
N ASP A 410 -12.65 -7.17 18.49
CA ASP A 410 -14.06 -7.18 18.15
C ASP A 410 -14.93 -6.82 19.37
N SER A 411 -15.82 -5.85 19.20
CA SER A 411 -16.62 -5.26 20.29
C SER A 411 -17.65 -6.21 20.89
N SER A 412 -17.77 -7.41 20.31
CA SER A 412 -18.55 -8.53 20.81
C SER A 412 -17.89 -9.24 22.00
N LEU A 413 -16.58 -9.06 22.21
CA LEU A 413 -15.83 -9.71 23.28
C LEU A 413 -15.95 -8.92 24.59
N SER A 414 -16.43 -9.58 25.63
CA SER A 414 -16.39 -9.11 27.03
C SER A 414 -14.96 -9.04 27.57
N GLU A 415 -14.73 -8.24 28.62
CA GLU A 415 -13.40 -8.15 29.28
C GLU A 415 -12.90 -9.52 29.76
N SER A 416 -13.81 -10.41 30.19
CA SER A 416 -13.49 -11.80 30.55
C SER A 416 -13.04 -12.65 29.36
N GLU A 417 -13.64 -12.44 28.17
CA GLU A 417 -13.24 -13.15 26.94
C GLU A 417 -11.90 -12.64 26.41
N ILE A 418 -11.61 -11.33 26.56
CA ILE A 418 -10.30 -10.75 26.24
C ILE A 418 -9.22 -11.32 27.17
N ALA A 419 -9.49 -11.46 28.47
CA ALA A 419 -8.57 -12.06 29.42
C ALA A 419 -8.37 -13.57 29.20
N ALA A 420 -9.36 -14.25 28.61
CA ALA A 420 -9.29 -15.66 28.24
C ALA A 420 -8.66 -15.90 26.86
N LEU A 421 -8.28 -14.84 26.13
CA LEU A 421 -7.58 -15.00 24.86
C LEU A 421 -6.32 -15.83 25.09
N PRO A 422 -6.04 -16.78 24.17
CA PRO A 422 -4.82 -17.55 24.26
C PRO A 422 -3.62 -16.60 24.16
N GLY A 423 -2.98 -16.32 25.30
CA GLY A 423 -1.83 -15.41 25.39
C GLY A 423 -0.64 -15.83 24.53
N HIS A 424 -0.68 -17.04 23.97
CA HIS A 424 0.30 -17.53 23.01
C HIS A 424 0.12 -16.98 21.58
N LEU A 425 -1.06 -16.50 21.18
CA LEU A 425 -1.21 -15.91 19.85
C LEU A 425 -0.54 -14.54 19.78
N PHE A 426 -0.99 -13.58 20.59
CA PHE A 426 -0.27 -12.32 20.73
C PHE A 426 -0.55 -11.70 22.09
N PRO A 427 0.47 -11.18 22.81
CA PRO A 427 0.24 -10.44 24.03
C PRO A 427 -0.55 -9.16 23.73
N VAL A 428 -1.67 -8.94 24.42
CA VAL A 428 -2.46 -7.70 24.28
C VAL A 428 -1.60 -6.45 24.51
N ALA A 429 -0.60 -6.53 25.38
CA ALA A 429 0.37 -5.47 25.60
C ALA A 429 1.14 -5.04 24.33
N GLN A 430 1.45 -5.96 23.40
CA GLN A 430 2.11 -5.62 22.14
C GLN A 430 1.16 -4.88 21.20
N LEU A 431 -0.13 -5.22 21.20
CA LEU A 431 -1.14 -4.44 20.49
C LEU A 431 -1.26 -3.03 21.09
N GLU A 432 -1.26 -2.90 22.42
CA GLU A 432 -1.29 -1.62 23.14
C GLU A 432 -0.03 -0.76 22.92
N ALA A 433 1.09 -1.38 22.61
CA ALA A 433 2.33 -0.68 22.27
C ALA A 433 2.33 -0.07 20.86
N LEU A 434 1.36 -0.41 20.00
CA LEU A 434 1.28 0.16 18.65
C LEU A 434 0.98 1.66 18.72
N SER A 435 1.95 2.47 18.31
CA SER A 435 1.79 3.92 18.19
C SER A 435 0.72 4.27 17.15
N GLU A 436 0.12 5.45 17.24
CA GLU A 436 -0.83 5.92 16.21
C GLU A 436 -0.21 5.94 14.80
N ARG A 437 1.12 6.06 14.67
CA ARG A 437 1.83 5.96 13.39
C ARG A 437 1.64 4.62 12.69
N SER A 438 1.48 3.52 13.43
CA SER A 438 1.23 2.21 12.82
C SER A 438 -0.07 2.23 12.01
N LEU A 439 -1.09 2.99 12.47
CA LEU A 439 -2.35 3.15 11.74
C LEU A 439 -2.15 3.73 10.35
N ALA A 440 -1.23 4.68 10.19
CA ALA A 440 -0.93 5.23 8.86
C ALA A 440 -0.31 4.17 7.94
N MET A 441 0.49 3.24 8.49
CA MET A 441 1.01 2.10 7.74
C MET A 441 -0.10 1.09 7.38
N HIS A 442 -1.07 0.85 8.27
CA HIS A 442 -2.24 0.02 7.97
C HIS A 442 -3.10 0.64 6.87
N LEU A 443 -3.39 1.94 6.94
CA LEU A 443 -4.11 2.67 5.89
C LEU A 443 -3.32 2.62 4.57
N TYR A 444 -2.01 2.87 4.62
CA TYR A 444 -1.14 2.81 3.45
C TYR A 444 -1.21 1.43 2.78
N ARG A 445 -1.07 0.36 3.56
CA ARG A 445 -1.20 -1.02 3.08
C ARG A 445 -2.57 -1.28 2.45
N SER A 446 -3.66 -0.85 3.09
CA SER A 446 -5.02 -1.11 2.63
C SER A 446 -5.34 -0.40 1.31
N TYR A 447 -5.03 0.90 1.20
CA TYR A 447 -5.32 1.60 -0.06
C TYR A 447 -4.41 1.14 -1.20
N GLN A 448 -3.17 0.72 -0.93
CA GLN A 448 -2.31 0.13 -1.96
C GLN A 448 -2.90 -1.18 -2.51
N SER A 449 -3.61 -1.95 -1.69
CA SER A 449 -4.38 -3.12 -2.15
C SER A 449 -5.47 -2.74 -3.14
N VAL A 450 -6.20 -1.64 -2.88
CA VAL A 450 -7.23 -1.13 -3.80
C VAL A 450 -6.59 -0.68 -5.12
N LEU A 451 -5.45 0.02 -5.06
CA LEU A 451 -4.72 0.44 -6.26
C LEU A 451 -4.18 -0.74 -7.07
N ALA A 452 -3.76 -1.82 -6.41
CA ALA A 452 -3.35 -3.05 -7.09
C ALA A 452 -4.53 -3.75 -7.81
N CYS A 453 -5.77 -3.51 -7.38
CA CYS A 453 -6.99 -3.97 -8.07
C CYS A 453 -7.43 -3.03 -9.22
N GLN A 454 -6.68 -1.97 -9.54
CA GLN A 454 -7.09 -0.96 -10.52
C GLN A 454 -7.54 -1.56 -11.86
N GLU A 455 -6.75 -2.47 -12.42
CA GLU A 455 -7.09 -3.06 -13.71
C GLU A 455 -8.26 -4.04 -13.62
N ALA A 456 -8.44 -4.72 -12.48
CA ALA A 456 -9.63 -5.54 -12.26
C ALA A 456 -10.89 -4.67 -12.16
N MET A 457 -10.84 -3.55 -11.44
CA MET A 457 -11.94 -2.58 -11.36
C MET A 457 -12.27 -1.95 -12.72
N TRP A 458 -11.27 -1.74 -13.57
CA TRP A 458 -11.48 -1.27 -14.94
C TRP A 458 -12.26 -2.29 -15.78
N GLU A 459 -11.96 -3.59 -15.65
CA GLU A 459 -12.75 -4.64 -16.32
C GLU A 459 -14.20 -4.66 -15.83
N GLU A 460 -14.43 -4.52 -14.52
CA GLU A 460 -15.79 -4.41 -13.96
C GLU A 460 -16.54 -3.18 -14.49
N LEU A 461 -15.86 -2.04 -14.60
CA LEU A 461 -16.47 -0.82 -15.13
C LEU A 461 -16.82 -0.96 -16.61
N LYS A 462 -15.95 -1.58 -17.42
CA LYS A 462 -16.24 -1.86 -18.83
C LYS A 462 -17.47 -2.76 -18.98
N ASP A 463 -17.59 -3.79 -18.14
CA ASP A 463 -18.77 -4.65 -18.15
C ASP A 463 -20.04 -3.87 -17.80
N ARG A 464 -20.01 -3.04 -16.74
CA ARG A 464 -21.17 -2.19 -16.38
C ARG A 464 -21.55 -1.18 -17.45
N ILE A 465 -20.57 -0.54 -18.10
CA ILE A 465 -20.83 0.39 -19.22
C ILE A 465 -21.55 -0.32 -20.37
N ARG A 466 -21.19 -1.58 -20.66
CA ARG A 466 -21.74 -2.35 -21.78
C ARG A 466 -23.10 -2.98 -21.46
N ASN A 467 -23.24 -3.53 -20.25
CA ASN A 467 -24.30 -4.48 -19.92
C ASN A 467 -25.23 -4.00 -18.80
N ARG A 468 -24.84 -3.02 -17.98
CA ARG A 468 -25.54 -2.62 -16.74
C ARG A 468 -25.44 -1.10 -16.49
N LYS A 469 -25.70 -0.29 -17.51
CA LYS A 469 -25.45 1.17 -17.47
C LYS A 469 -26.30 1.87 -16.42
N GLU A 470 -27.48 1.34 -16.13
CA GLU A 470 -28.40 1.81 -15.09
C GLU A 470 -27.77 1.80 -13.68
N GLU A 471 -26.84 0.89 -13.39
CA GLU A 471 -26.12 0.85 -12.10
C GLU A 471 -25.14 2.03 -11.94
N LEU A 472 -24.75 2.66 -13.05
CA LEU A 472 -23.77 3.75 -13.08
C LEU A 472 -24.39 5.13 -12.84
N ALA A 473 -25.71 5.27 -13.04
CA ALA A 473 -26.44 6.54 -12.86
C ALA A 473 -26.37 7.04 -11.42
N ALA A 474 -26.46 6.14 -10.43
CA ALA A 474 -26.34 6.50 -9.01
C ALA A 474 -24.97 7.10 -8.64
N PHE A 475 -23.97 6.96 -9.51
CA PHE A 475 -22.62 7.46 -9.31
C PHE A 475 -22.29 8.69 -10.17
N GLY A 476 -23.24 9.22 -10.95
CA GLY A 476 -23.00 10.33 -11.87
C GLY A 476 -22.10 9.95 -13.04
N TRP A 477 -22.18 8.70 -13.51
CA TRP A 477 -21.46 8.19 -14.68
C TRP A 477 -22.40 8.02 -15.89
N ASP A 478 -23.63 8.56 -15.80
CA ASP A 478 -24.72 8.53 -16.77
C ASP A 478 -24.64 9.60 -17.87
N ASP A 479 -24.03 10.76 -17.59
CA ASP A 479 -24.16 11.97 -18.42
C ASP A 479 -23.35 12.02 -19.73
N ASP A 480 -22.45 11.07 -19.98
CA ASP A 480 -21.63 11.11 -21.20
C ASP A 480 -22.17 10.09 -22.23
N GLU A 481 -23.03 10.56 -23.15
CA GLU A 481 -23.39 9.81 -24.35
C GLU A 481 -22.13 9.46 -25.16
N GLU A 482 -21.91 8.16 -25.40
CA GLU A 482 -20.91 7.61 -26.32
C GLU A 482 -19.43 8.04 -26.13
N LEU A 483 -18.95 8.14 -24.89
CA LEU A 483 -17.49 8.21 -24.70
C LEU A 483 -16.80 6.98 -25.30
N GLU A 484 -15.80 7.22 -26.15
CA GLU A 484 -14.91 6.17 -26.62
C GLU A 484 -14.22 5.49 -25.41
N GLU A 485 -13.82 4.21 -25.56
CA GLU A 485 -13.16 3.45 -24.49
C GLU A 485 -11.97 4.22 -23.89
N LEU A 486 -11.21 4.94 -24.72
CA LEU A 486 -10.09 5.77 -24.29
C LEU A 486 -10.51 6.93 -23.37
N GLN A 487 -11.65 7.57 -23.64
CA GLN A 487 -12.16 8.66 -22.82
C GLN A 487 -12.69 8.15 -21.48
N ASN A 488 -13.43 7.04 -21.49
CA ASN A 488 -13.85 6.34 -20.27
C ASN A 488 -12.65 5.92 -19.41
N ARG A 489 -11.57 5.42 -20.05
CA ARG A 489 -10.34 5.06 -19.35
C ARG A 489 -9.69 6.26 -18.66
N LYS A 490 -9.56 7.39 -19.35
CA LYS A 490 -9.04 8.64 -18.76
C LYS A 490 -9.89 9.13 -17.60
N LYS A 491 -11.22 9.05 -17.71
CA LYS A 491 -12.16 9.40 -16.63
C LYS A 491 -11.94 8.49 -15.41
N PHE A 492 -11.79 7.18 -15.63
CA PHE A 492 -11.50 6.20 -14.57
C PHE A 492 -10.14 6.44 -13.90
N GLU A 493 -9.08 6.68 -14.68
CA GLU A 493 -7.75 7.01 -14.15
C GLU A 493 -7.77 8.29 -13.30
N THR A 494 -8.59 9.27 -13.69
CA THR A 494 -8.80 10.50 -12.90
C THR A 494 -9.45 10.19 -11.55
N LEU A 495 -10.40 9.25 -11.48
CA LEU A 495 -10.98 8.80 -10.21
C LEU A 495 -9.94 8.10 -9.34
N ILE A 496 -9.14 7.21 -9.91
CA ILE A 496 -8.07 6.48 -9.20
C ILE A 496 -7.01 7.46 -8.67
N ASP A 497 -6.56 8.41 -9.48
CA ASP A 497 -5.58 9.43 -9.07
C ASP A 497 -6.14 10.31 -7.95
N ARG A 498 -7.41 10.69 -8.03
CA ARG A 498 -8.09 11.43 -6.96
C ARG A 498 -8.14 10.62 -5.66
N TYR A 499 -8.53 9.35 -5.73
CA TYR A 499 -8.54 8.45 -4.57
C TYR A 499 -7.14 8.32 -3.95
N ARG A 500 -6.11 8.09 -4.78
CA ARG A 500 -4.71 8.04 -4.36
C ARG A 500 -4.30 9.30 -3.62
N LYS A 501 -4.60 10.49 -4.17
CA LYS A 501 -4.26 11.78 -3.58
C LYS A 501 -4.95 12.00 -2.23
N ASP A 502 -6.24 11.69 -2.14
CA ASP A 502 -7.00 11.83 -0.90
C ASP A 502 -6.45 10.90 0.20
N MET A 503 -6.09 9.66 -0.14
CA MET A 503 -5.48 8.71 0.80
C MET A 503 -4.07 9.13 1.21
N GLN A 504 -3.25 9.60 0.27
CA GLN A 504 -1.93 10.13 0.56
C GLN A 504 -1.99 11.36 1.45
N ALA A 505 -2.98 12.25 1.27
CA ALA A 505 -3.21 13.37 2.18
C ALA A 505 -3.50 12.86 3.60
N ARG A 506 -4.33 11.82 3.77
CA ARG A 506 -4.60 11.23 5.09
C ARG A 506 -3.37 10.58 5.71
N VAL A 507 -2.56 9.86 4.95
CA VAL A 507 -1.33 9.20 5.45
C VAL A 507 -0.23 10.21 5.77
N SER A 508 0.05 11.16 4.88
CA SER A 508 1.17 12.12 4.99
C SER A 508 1.02 13.06 6.19
N LEU A 509 -0.21 13.50 6.47
CA LEU A 509 -0.55 14.30 7.62
C LEU A 509 -0.05 13.64 8.93
N TRP A 510 0.06 12.32 8.97
CA TRP A 510 0.37 11.54 10.16
C TRP A 510 1.87 11.21 10.36
N CYS A 511 2.73 11.49 9.38
CA CYS A 511 4.16 11.20 9.46
C CYS A 511 4.93 12.20 10.35
N SER A 512 4.44 12.50 11.56
CA SER A 512 5.07 13.54 12.39
C SER A 512 6.45 13.11 12.88
N LEU A 513 7.48 13.66 12.24
CA LEU A 513 8.88 13.49 12.64
C LEU A 513 9.12 14.00 14.09
N THR A 514 8.27 14.93 14.56
CA THR A 514 8.33 15.52 15.90
C THR A 514 8.16 14.53 17.04
N GLU A 515 7.35 13.48 16.88
CA GLU A 515 7.22 12.44 17.90
C GLU A 515 8.52 11.65 18.11
N ARG A 516 9.42 11.66 17.13
CA ARG A 516 10.76 11.06 17.22
C ARG A 516 11.84 12.07 17.60
N GLY A 517 11.44 13.25 18.09
CA GLY A 517 12.35 14.31 18.49
C GLY A 517 12.93 15.11 17.34
N TRP A 518 12.49 14.89 16.10
CA TRP A 518 12.93 15.70 14.97
C TRP A 518 12.10 16.98 14.90
N PRO A 519 12.71 18.17 14.78
CA PRO A 519 11.94 19.39 14.59
C PRO A 519 11.07 19.27 13.34
N SER A 520 9.86 19.87 13.37
CA SER A 520 9.06 20.00 12.15
C SER A 520 9.92 20.67 11.08
N PRO A 521 9.89 20.18 9.82
CA PRO A 521 10.60 20.84 8.74
C PRO A 521 10.21 22.32 8.69
N VAL A 522 11.21 23.20 8.53
CA VAL A 522 10.94 24.62 8.32
C VAL A 522 10.11 24.74 7.06
N ARG A 523 8.91 25.30 7.20
CA ARG A 523 8.00 25.48 6.08
C ARG A 523 8.48 26.66 5.25
N GLU A 524 8.67 26.45 3.95
CA GLU A 524 9.02 27.54 3.04
C GLU A 524 7.93 28.63 3.07
N PRO A 525 8.30 29.92 2.95
CA PRO A 525 7.32 30.98 2.88
C PRO A 525 6.42 30.78 1.66
N LEU A 526 5.12 30.98 1.83
CA LEU A 526 4.15 30.82 0.75
C LEU A 526 3.85 32.15 0.05
N SER A 527 3.52 32.11 -1.23
CA SER A 527 2.92 33.28 -1.89
C SER A 527 1.60 33.66 -1.20
N LYS A 528 1.15 34.90 -1.38
CA LYS A 528 -0.13 35.35 -0.82
C LYS A 528 -1.31 34.46 -1.22
N ALA A 529 -1.32 33.98 -2.47
CA ALA A 529 -2.39 33.12 -2.98
C ALA A 529 -2.35 31.72 -2.35
N GLU A 530 -1.16 31.13 -2.22
CA GLU A 530 -0.97 29.84 -1.55
C GLU A 530 -1.32 29.92 -0.06
N LEU A 531 -0.95 31.01 0.61
CA LEU A 531 -1.26 31.22 2.02
C LEU A 531 -2.77 31.36 2.27
N ILE A 532 -3.48 32.10 1.42
CA ILE A 532 -4.95 32.20 1.47
C ILE A 532 -5.62 30.85 1.24
N GLU A 533 -5.15 30.08 0.25
CA GLU A 533 -5.72 28.77 -0.04
C GLU A 533 -5.46 27.77 1.09
N GLU A 534 -4.28 27.82 1.69
CA GLU A 534 -3.97 26.97 2.84
C GLU A 534 -4.76 27.36 4.10
N GLU A 535 -4.91 28.66 4.38
CA GLU A 535 -5.76 29.17 5.46
C GLU A 535 -7.21 28.69 5.27
N ARG A 536 -7.73 28.78 4.04
CA ARG A 536 -9.07 28.29 3.69
C ARG A 536 -9.23 26.79 3.91
N ILE A 537 -8.26 25.97 3.46
CA ILE A 537 -8.28 24.51 3.69
C ILE A 537 -8.21 24.22 5.19
N ARG A 538 -7.33 24.92 5.91
CA ARG A 538 -7.15 24.80 7.36
C ARG A 538 -8.45 25.09 8.11
N ASP A 539 -9.10 26.21 7.83
CA ASP A 539 -10.34 26.60 8.50
C ASP A 539 -11.48 25.63 8.17
N GLY A 540 -11.60 25.23 6.90
CA GLY A 540 -12.55 24.19 6.50
C GLY A 540 -12.31 22.87 7.23
N MET A 541 -11.05 22.46 7.42
CA MET A 541 -10.71 21.26 8.19
C MET A 541 -11.02 21.41 9.68
N LEU A 542 -10.76 22.57 10.29
CA LEU A 542 -11.08 22.84 11.69
C LEU A 542 -12.58 22.84 11.94
N GLU A 543 -13.35 23.47 11.06
CA GLU A 543 -14.81 23.49 11.12
C GLU A 543 -15.38 22.09 10.94
N ALA A 544 -14.92 21.35 9.92
CA ALA A 544 -15.38 19.99 9.65
C ALA A 544 -15.12 19.03 10.82
N ARG A 545 -13.98 19.16 11.51
CA ARG A 545 -13.67 18.37 12.72
C ARG A 545 -14.66 18.57 13.86
N ARG A 546 -15.32 19.72 13.96
CA ARG A 546 -16.33 19.98 15.01
C ARG A 546 -17.57 19.12 14.85
N PHE A 547 -17.83 18.63 13.63
CA PHE A 547 -18.98 17.80 13.28
C PHE A 547 -18.63 16.32 13.08
N ALA A 548 -17.36 15.94 13.28
CA ALA A 548 -16.93 14.55 13.16
C ALA A 548 -17.55 13.69 14.26
N SER A 549 -18.28 12.64 13.88
CA SER A 549 -18.81 11.68 14.85
C SER A 549 -17.71 10.74 15.36
N THR A 550 -17.92 10.13 16.53
CA THR A 550 -17.01 9.10 17.04
C THR A 550 -16.92 7.90 16.10
N GLU A 551 -18.02 7.56 15.43
CA GLU A 551 -18.08 6.46 14.45
C GLU A 551 -17.21 6.76 13.22
N ASP A 552 -17.26 7.98 12.68
CA ASP A 552 -16.42 8.41 11.56
C ASP A 552 -14.92 8.28 11.86
N LEU A 553 -14.54 8.41 13.13
CA LEU A 553 -13.16 8.34 13.60
C LEU A 553 -12.70 6.91 13.90
N GLN A 554 -13.63 5.95 14.03
CA GLN A 554 -13.33 4.56 14.40
C GLN A 554 -13.57 3.55 13.27
N VAL A 555 -13.96 4.00 12.08
CA VAL A 555 -14.09 3.12 10.90
C VAL A 555 -12.76 2.38 10.67
N PRO A 556 -12.76 1.04 10.61
CA PRO A 556 -11.54 0.29 10.38
C PRO A 556 -11.07 0.44 8.93
N CYS A 557 -9.77 0.73 8.75
CA CYS A 557 -9.11 0.68 7.45
C CYS A 557 -8.55 -0.70 7.13
N ARG A 558 -8.41 -1.56 8.13
CA ARG A 558 -7.92 -2.94 8.01
C ARG A 558 -8.48 -3.79 9.15
N ALA A 559 -8.75 -5.05 8.87
CA ALA A 559 -9.08 -6.05 9.89
C ALA A 559 -8.32 -7.34 9.58
N LEU A 560 -7.75 -7.99 10.60
CA LEU A 560 -7.01 -9.25 10.43
C LEU A 560 -7.38 -10.27 11.51
N ARG A 561 -7.15 -11.54 11.22
CA ARG A 561 -7.32 -12.64 12.16
C ARG A 561 -6.23 -13.69 11.95
N VAL A 562 -5.83 -14.32 13.06
CA VAL A 562 -4.91 -15.46 13.07
C VAL A 562 -5.70 -16.72 13.43
N LEU A 563 -5.43 -17.81 12.72
CA LEU A 563 -5.95 -19.16 13.00
C LEU A 563 -4.77 -20.09 13.15
N VAL A 564 -4.79 -20.94 14.18
CA VAL A 564 -3.80 -22.01 14.38
C VAL A 564 -4.55 -23.32 14.56
N GLY A 565 -4.06 -24.39 13.96
CA GLY A 565 -4.65 -25.72 14.07
C GLY A 565 -3.61 -26.80 13.82
N TYR A 566 -3.97 -28.03 14.13
CA TYR A 566 -3.10 -29.19 13.97
C TYR A 566 -3.78 -30.27 13.15
N LYS A 567 -3.00 -31.08 12.44
CA LYS A 567 -3.53 -32.20 11.67
C LYS A 567 -4.38 -33.14 12.55
N LEU A 568 -5.46 -33.62 11.95
CA LEU A 568 -6.43 -34.56 12.53
C LEU A 568 -5.79 -35.86 13.02
#